data_AF-A0A2S8Q180-F1
#
_entry.id   AF-A0A2S8Q180-F1
#
_cell.length_a   1.000
_cell.length_b   1.000
_cell.length_c   1.000
_cell.angle_alpha   90.00
_cell.angle_beta   90.00
_cell.angle_gamma   90.00
#
_symmetry.space_group_name_H-M   'P 1'
#
loop_
_entity.id
_entity.type
_entity.pdbx_description
1 polymer ?
#
loop_
_entity_poly.entity_id
_entity_poly.type
_entity_poly.pdbx_seq_one_letter_code
_entity_poly.pdbx_strand_id
1 'polypeptide(L)'
;MKLKWLLLLLGVIIMSGLGVMVMQGANANEPRLYIRSLFDIQYAFCDIKTNGVTGMDNRNSAREGRGFGTASTASMLFMTNGENEISLEFGALGWFSPDKLSDEIRNHFNPEAKCSLELTAMRGKKSEVLTAIEVAIDKNGQPVAITPANEAKYAAISTPVVRHVIQAENVEAGHKDKKFFKSRKFPLNMTLYRFSRNVKISGLPEWEWEKATPYTDTPEQRQQLQQAYMAVWQAYNAKDINTLRAQQKIALKAWAWATDESEESIFADQSAYSDINEKSFKMIPINWDDYRVKIMNQGRMVRLVNKSDLKNSPISYYYVDEEDGETVLATVAPIFSLINGRFVQVI
;
A
#
# COMPACT_ATOMS: atom_id res chain seq x y z
N MET A 1 -21.95 86.40 -18.47
CA MET A 1 -22.60 86.96 -19.68
C MET A 1 -21.73 86.60 -20.87
N LYS A 2 -22.31 85.99 -21.93
CA LYS A 2 -21.89 85.94 -23.37
C LYS A 2 -20.38 86.10 -23.70
N LEU A 3 -19.74 85.36 -24.61
CA LEU A 3 -20.12 84.38 -25.62
C LEU A 3 -18.79 83.92 -26.27
N LYS A 4 -18.75 82.69 -26.77
CA LYS A 4 -17.66 82.09 -27.56
C LYS A 4 -17.38 82.83 -28.88
N TRP A 5 -16.13 82.76 -29.34
CA TRP A 5 -15.68 82.74 -30.75
C TRP A 5 -14.94 81.38 -30.96
N LEU A 6 -15.33 80.56 -31.95
CA LEU A 6 -14.63 80.31 -33.23
C LEU A 6 -13.16 79.83 -33.02
N LEU A 7 -12.64 78.71 -33.54
CA LEU A 7 -12.75 77.94 -34.80
C LEU A 7 -12.15 76.53 -34.52
N LEU A 8 -12.71 75.42 -35.05
CA LEU A 8 -12.19 74.61 -36.19
C LEU A 8 -10.66 74.34 -36.11
N LEU A 9 -10.09 73.14 -36.23
CA LEU A 9 -10.43 71.82 -36.77
C LEU A 9 -9.23 70.91 -36.42
N LEU A 10 -9.49 69.68 -35.95
CA LEU A 10 -8.76 68.43 -36.27
C LEU A 10 -9.26 67.35 -35.32
N GLY A 11 -10.31 66.65 -35.76
CA GLY A 11 -10.76 65.42 -35.12
C GLY A 11 -9.76 64.31 -35.37
N VAL A 12 -8.90 64.06 -34.40
CA VAL A 12 -8.25 62.75 -34.24
C VAL A 12 -9.14 61.96 -33.29
N ILE A 13 -9.74 60.91 -33.83
CA ILE A 13 -10.56 59.95 -33.10
C ILE A 13 -9.65 59.25 -32.08
N ILE A 14 -9.79 59.64 -30.81
CA ILE A 14 -9.30 58.85 -29.69
C ILE A 14 -10.23 57.64 -29.60
N MET A 15 -9.86 56.53 -30.23
CA MET A 15 -10.45 55.24 -29.91
C MET A 15 -10.03 54.88 -28.48
N SER A 16 -10.94 55.18 -27.55
CA SER A 16 -10.94 54.67 -26.19
C SER A 16 -10.95 53.15 -26.24
N GLY A 17 -9.79 52.54 -26.04
CA GLY A 17 -9.69 51.12 -25.76
C GLY A 17 -10.39 50.83 -24.44
N LEU A 18 -11.66 50.43 -24.50
CA LEU A 18 -12.24 49.60 -23.45
C LEU A 18 -11.47 48.28 -23.47
N GLY A 19 -10.41 48.23 -22.67
CA GLY A 19 -9.79 46.99 -22.26
C GLY A 19 -10.83 46.18 -21.50
N VAL A 20 -11.50 45.27 -22.21
CA VAL A 20 -12.19 44.15 -21.59
C VAL A 20 -11.10 43.36 -20.88
N MET A 21 -10.92 43.60 -19.59
CA MET A 21 -10.23 42.66 -18.73
C MET A 21 -11.09 41.41 -18.71
N VAL A 22 -10.80 40.49 -19.64
CA VAL A 22 -11.21 39.10 -19.49
C VAL A 22 -10.46 38.61 -18.27
N MET A 23 -11.09 38.70 -17.10
CA MET A 23 -10.68 37.91 -15.96
C MET A 23 -10.86 36.47 -16.41
N GLN A 24 -9.78 35.87 -16.90
CA GLN A 24 -9.64 34.43 -16.90
C GLN A 24 -9.74 34.04 -15.43
N GLY A 25 -10.95 33.64 -15.02
CA GLY A 25 -11.15 32.97 -13.76
C GLY A 25 -10.19 31.80 -13.76
N ALA A 26 -9.15 31.89 -12.94
CA ALA A 26 -8.38 30.72 -12.55
C ALA A 26 -9.40 29.80 -11.88
N ASN A 27 -9.90 28.80 -12.61
CA ASN A 27 -10.45 27.62 -11.98
C ASN A 27 -9.30 27.04 -11.19
N ALA A 28 -9.17 27.43 -9.92
CA ALA A 28 -8.38 26.71 -8.96
C ALA A 28 -8.99 25.31 -8.94
N ASN A 29 -8.37 24.37 -9.67
CA ASN A 29 -8.76 22.97 -9.62
C ASN A 29 -8.85 22.61 -8.15
N GLU A 30 -10.03 22.16 -7.70
CA GLU A 30 -10.21 21.78 -6.31
C GLU A 30 -9.12 20.78 -5.92
N PRO A 31 -8.48 20.95 -4.75
CA PRO A 31 -7.41 20.05 -4.34
C PRO A 31 -7.91 18.60 -4.34
N ARG A 32 -7.15 17.73 -5.01
CA ARG A 32 -7.44 16.29 -5.09
C ARG A 32 -7.56 15.69 -3.68
N LEU A 33 -8.47 14.73 -3.54
CA LEU A 33 -8.59 13.93 -2.32
C LEU A 33 -7.50 12.87 -2.28
N TYR A 34 -6.78 12.82 -1.17
CA TYR A 34 -5.91 11.71 -0.78
C TYR A 34 -6.44 11.08 0.50
N ILE A 35 -6.38 9.75 0.60
CA ILE A 35 -6.67 9.06 1.85
C ILE A 35 -5.47 8.20 2.21
N ARG A 36 -4.90 8.47 3.39
CA ARG A 36 -3.73 7.78 3.91
C ARG A 36 -4.05 7.15 5.26
N SER A 37 -3.44 6.00 5.52
CA SER A 37 -3.39 5.41 6.86
C SER A 37 -2.11 5.90 7.53
N LEU A 38 -2.22 6.72 8.56
CA LEU A 38 -1.11 7.16 9.40
C LEU A 38 -1.05 6.23 10.62
N PHE A 39 0.14 5.80 11.01
CA PHE A 39 0.28 4.88 12.12
C PHE A 39 1.53 5.15 12.95
N ASP A 40 1.44 4.80 14.23
CA ASP A 40 2.55 4.81 15.19
C ASP A 40 2.57 3.48 15.96
N ILE A 41 3.73 2.83 15.99
CA ILE A 41 3.92 1.50 16.57
C ILE A 41 5.01 1.59 17.64
N GLN A 42 4.72 1.06 18.84
CA GLN A 42 5.71 0.98 19.92
C GLN A 42 5.67 -0.39 20.59
N TYR A 43 6.86 -0.94 20.83
CA TYR A 43 7.10 -2.22 21.52
C TYR A 43 6.23 -3.40 21.04
N ALA A 44 5.87 -3.43 19.77
CA ALA A 44 4.98 -4.45 19.21
C ALA A 44 5.27 -4.75 17.74
N PHE A 45 4.74 -5.87 17.28
CA PHE A 45 4.52 -6.09 15.86
C PHE A 45 3.16 -5.51 15.45
N CYS A 46 3.14 -4.73 14.37
CA CYS A 46 1.91 -4.32 13.68
C CYS A 46 1.98 -4.58 12.17
N ASP A 47 0.87 -5.02 11.60
CA ASP A 47 0.59 -5.09 10.15
C ASP A 47 -0.68 -4.28 9.86
N ILE A 48 -0.52 -3.18 9.14
CA ILE A 48 -1.57 -2.20 8.83
C ILE A 48 -2.22 -2.57 7.49
N LYS A 49 -3.55 -2.75 7.49
CA LYS A 49 -4.29 -3.24 6.33
C LYS A 49 -5.45 -2.37 5.94
N THR A 50 -5.73 -2.36 4.63
CA THR A 50 -6.94 -1.81 4.02
C THR A 50 -7.55 -2.88 3.13
N ASN A 51 -8.80 -3.26 3.39
CA ASN A 51 -9.51 -4.33 2.66
C ASN A 51 -8.70 -5.63 2.51
N GLY A 52 -8.01 -6.01 3.60
CA GLY A 52 -7.16 -7.22 3.67
C GLY A 52 -5.79 -7.09 2.99
N VAL A 53 -5.48 -5.96 2.34
CA VAL A 53 -4.16 -5.70 1.75
C VAL A 53 -3.24 -5.06 2.78
N THR A 54 -2.07 -5.67 3.03
CA THR A 54 -1.00 -5.08 3.85
C THR A 54 -0.44 -3.84 3.15
N GLY A 55 -0.62 -2.68 3.75
CA GLY A 55 0.03 -1.44 3.32
C GLY A 55 1.44 -1.31 3.89
N MET A 56 1.62 -1.68 5.17
CA MET A 56 2.93 -1.67 5.84
C MET A 56 2.92 -2.58 7.06
N ASP A 57 4.05 -3.20 7.35
CA ASP A 57 4.29 -3.93 8.58
C ASP A 57 5.69 -3.63 9.13
N ASN A 58 5.86 -3.72 10.45
CA ASN A 58 7.17 -3.55 11.08
C ASN A 58 7.88 -4.88 11.38
N ARG A 59 7.56 -5.97 10.67
CA ARG A 59 8.07 -7.34 10.95
C ARG A 59 9.60 -7.41 11.04
N ASN A 60 10.30 -6.66 10.19
CA ASN A 60 11.77 -6.60 10.23
C ASN A 60 12.28 -5.94 11.52
N SER A 61 11.63 -4.85 11.95
CA SER A 61 11.90 -4.15 13.22
C SER A 61 11.57 -5.04 14.43
N ALA A 62 10.44 -5.75 14.38
CA ALA A 62 10.02 -6.70 15.42
C ALA A 62 11.00 -7.87 15.55
N ARG A 63 11.49 -8.40 14.42
CA ARG A 63 12.53 -9.45 14.38
C ARG A 63 13.83 -9.05 15.06
N GLU A 64 14.15 -7.76 15.06
CA GLU A 64 15.32 -7.18 15.70
C GLU A 64 15.05 -6.78 17.16
N GLY A 65 13.87 -7.09 17.71
CA GLY A 65 13.50 -6.83 19.09
C GLY A 65 13.13 -5.37 19.39
N ARG A 66 13.03 -4.52 18.36
CA ARG A 66 12.71 -3.09 18.52
C ARG A 66 11.20 -2.87 18.57
N GLY A 67 10.48 -3.34 17.55
CA GLY A 67 9.02 -3.21 17.50
C GLY A 67 8.50 -1.77 17.40
N PHE A 68 9.27 -0.89 16.74
CA PHE A 68 8.89 0.50 16.50
C PHE A 68 8.64 0.78 15.02
N GLY A 69 7.84 1.81 14.74
CA GLY A 69 7.68 2.39 13.41
C GLY A 69 6.58 3.43 13.34
N THR A 70 6.87 4.58 12.72
CA THR A 70 5.90 5.65 12.47
C THR A 70 5.97 6.00 10.98
N ALA A 71 4.85 5.94 10.27
CA ALA A 71 4.81 6.21 8.83
C ALA A 71 3.36 6.38 8.35
N SER A 72 3.19 6.43 7.03
CA SER A 72 1.87 6.39 6.41
C SER A 72 1.84 5.49 5.17
N THR A 73 0.66 5.00 4.80
CA THR A 73 0.45 4.24 3.56
C THR A 73 -0.56 4.94 2.65
N ALA A 74 -0.45 4.70 1.34
CA ALA A 74 -1.40 5.19 0.33
C ALA A 74 -2.70 4.34 0.33
N SER A 75 -3.40 4.30 1.46
CA SER A 75 -4.54 3.41 1.71
C SER A 75 -5.66 3.51 0.66
N MET A 76 -5.84 4.69 0.05
CA MET A 76 -6.84 4.92 -1.00
C MET A 76 -6.72 3.97 -2.20
N LEU A 77 -5.51 3.47 -2.51
CA LEU A 77 -5.25 2.53 -3.60
C LEU A 77 -6.01 1.21 -3.45
N PHE A 78 -6.39 0.88 -2.23
CA PHE A 78 -7.09 -0.35 -1.89
C PHE A 78 -8.56 -0.11 -1.54
N MET A 79 -9.05 1.12 -1.62
CA MET A 79 -10.41 1.51 -1.25
C MET A 79 -11.31 1.71 -2.47
N THR A 80 -12.61 1.57 -2.24
CA THR A 80 -13.65 1.93 -3.22
C THR A 80 -14.61 2.95 -2.62
N ASN A 81 -15.37 3.65 -3.46
CA ASN A 81 -16.51 4.42 -2.97
C ASN A 81 -17.55 3.47 -2.35
N GLY A 82 -17.89 3.70 -1.07
CA GLY A 82 -18.74 2.80 -0.28
C GLY A 82 -18.05 2.32 0.98
N GLU A 83 -18.37 1.09 1.40
CA GLU A 83 -17.85 0.48 2.63
C GLU A 83 -16.47 -0.13 2.42
N ASN A 84 -15.55 0.15 3.34
CA ASN A 84 -14.18 -0.37 3.35
C ASN A 84 -13.80 -0.82 4.76
N GLU A 85 -13.03 -1.90 4.88
CA GLU A 85 -12.45 -2.34 6.16
C GLU A 85 -11.06 -1.73 6.35
N ILE A 86 -10.85 -1.12 7.50
CA ILE A 86 -9.52 -0.74 8.00
C ILE A 86 -9.19 -1.65 9.17
N SER A 87 -7.97 -2.19 9.20
CA SER A 87 -7.54 -3.04 10.29
C SER A 87 -6.05 -2.94 10.59
N LEU A 88 -5.69 -3.36 11.79
CA LEU A 88 -4.32 -3.66 12.16
C LEU A 88 -4.26 -5.02 12.87
N GLU A 89 -3.20 -5.77 12.61
CA GLU A 89 -2.88 -7.00 13.35
C GLU A 89 -1.75 -6.71 14.33
N PHE A 90 -1.97 -7.01 15.60
CA PHE A 90 -1.08 -6.66 16.71
C PHE A 90 -0.50 -7.93 17.35
N GLY A 91 0.82 -7.97 17.54
CA GLY A 91 1.51 -9.14 18.07
C GLY A 91 2.65 -8.79 19.04
N ALA A 92 2.88 -9.66 20.02
CA ALA A 92 3.95 -9.51 20.98
C ALA A 92 5.33 -9.73 20.34
N LEU A 93 6.35 -8.99 20.78
CA LEU A 93 7.72 -9.13 20.28
C LEU A 93 8.37 -10.46 20.68
N GLY A 94 7.90 -11.08 21.76
CA GLY A 94 8.39 -12.39 22.23
C GLY A 94 8.34 -13.48 21.16
N TRP A 95 7.37 -13.42 20.24
CA TRP A 95 7.27 -14.31 19.08
C TRP A 95 8.50 -14.30 18.18
N PHE A 96 9.19 -13.18 18.10
CA PHE A 96 10.36 -13.00 17.25
C PHE A 96 11.70 -13.28 17.96
N SER A 97 11.64 -13.57 19.28
CA SER A 97 12.81 -13.83 20.11
C SER A 97 13.66 -14.97 19.53
N PRO A 98 15.00 -14.84 19.55
CA PRO A 98 15.90 -15.96 19.26
C PRO A 98 15.84 -17.07 20.31
N ASP A 99 15.35 -16.76 21.51
CA ASP A 99 15.31 -17.70 22.63
C ASP A 99 14.21 -18.74 22.45
N LYS A 100 14.47 -19.94 22.98
CA LYS A 100 13.47 -21.01 23.06
C LYS A 100 12.52 -20.70 24.22
N LEU A 101 11.40 -20.06 23.91
CA LEU A 101 10.36 -19.67 24.86
C LEU A 101 9.08 -20.47 24.60
N SER A 102 8.29 -20.71 25.66
CA SER A 102 6.94 -21.25 25.50
C SER A 102 6.03 -20.22 24.80
N ASP A 103 4.98 -20.69 24.13
CA ASP A 103 4.02 -19.81 23.46
C ASP A 103 3.35 -18.83 24.45
N GLU A 104 3.19 -19.22 25.71
CA GLU A 104 2.71 -18.34 26.78
C GLU A 104 3.65 -17.15 27.00
N ILE A 105 4.96 -17.38 27.12
CA ILE A 105 5.94 -16.31 27.31
C ILE A 105 6.05 -15.46 26.04
N ARG A 106 5.98 -16.08 24.86
CA ARG A 106 6.07 -15.37 23.57
C ARG A 106 4.90 -14.42 23.34
N ASN A 107 3.74 -14.74 23.91
CA ASN A 107 2.52 -13.93 23.87
C ASN A 107 2.50 -12.79 24.90
N HIS A 108 3.49 -12.68 25.77
CA HIS A 108 3.53 -11.60 26.75
C HIS A 108 3.88 -10.26 26.07
N PHE A 109 3.00 -9.27 26.24
CA PHE A 109 3.22 -7.93 25.71
C PHE A 109 4.00 -7.07 26.72
N ASN A 110 4.85 -6.17 26.20
CA ASN A 110 5.34 -5.05 26.99
C ASN A 110 4.13 -4.20 27.42
N PRO A 111 3.98 -3.81 28.71
CA PRO A 111 2.87 -2.95 29.16
C PRO A 111 2.73 -1.62 28.41
N GLU A 112 3.82 -1.10 27.82
CA GLU A 112 3.84 0.11 27.00
C GLU A 112 3.59 -0.15 25.51
N ALA A 113 3.31 -1.41 25.11
CA ALA A 113 3.09 -1.76 23.72
C ALA A 113 1.82 -1.07 23.19
N LYS A 114 1.95 -0.40 22.04
CA LYS A 114 0.85 0.33 21.43
C LYS A 114 0.90 0.30 19.91
N CYS A 115 -0.26 0.46 19.29
CA CYS A 115 -0.40 0.67 17.86
C CYS A 115 -1.56 1.62 17.60
N SER A 116 -1.28 2.78 17.04
CA SER A 116 -2.31 3.69 16.56
C SER A 116 -2.40 3.63 15.04
N LEU A 117 -3.62 3.77 14.53
CA LEU A 117 -3.93 3.80 13.11
C LEU A 117 -5.03 4.83 12.88
N GLU A 118 -4.71 5.90 12.18
CA GLU A 118 -5.64 6.94 11.75
C GLU A 118 -5.84 6.84 10.24
N LEU A 119 -7.10 6.81 9.81
CA LEU A 119 -7.44 7.02 8.42
C LEU A 119 -7.73 8.50 8.18
N THR A 120 -6.92 9.14 7.35
CA THR A 120 -6.93 10.59 7.20
C THR A 120 -7.18 10.98 5.75
N ALA A 121 -8.23 11.78 5.54
CA ALA A 121 -8.51 12.44 4.27
C ALA A 121 -7.76 13.77 4.19
N MET A 122 -7.13 14.03 3.05
CA MET A 122 -6.37 15.24 2.80
C MET A 122 -6.85 15.88 1.50
N ARG A 123 -7.10 17.19 1.53
CA ARG A 123 -7.44 18.02 0.35
C ARG A 123 -6.66 19.33 0.44
N GLY A 124 -5.56 19.41 -0.30
CA GLY A 124 -4.63 20.54 -0.22
C GLY A 124 -4.09 20.67 1.21
N LYS A 125 -4.26 21.84 1.84
CA LYS A 125 -3.83 22.06 3.23
C LYS A 125 -4.81 21.56 4.29
N LYS A 126 -6.01 21.11 3.89
CA LYS A 126 -7.02 20.59 4.82
C LYS A 126 -6.78 19.11 5.05
N SER A 127 -6.79 18.71 6.31
CA SER A 127 -6.67 17.31 6.74
C SER A 127 -7.78 16.99 7.73
N GLU A 128 -8.39 15.82 7.60
CA GLU A 128 -9.45 15.33 8.46
C GLU A 128 -9.25 13.85 8.77
N VAL A 129 -9.17 13.52 10.06
CA VAL A 129 -9.24 12.12 10.52
C VAL A 129 -10.69 11.63 10.34
N LEU A 130 -10.85 10.64 9.47
CA LEU A 130 -12.12 9.98 9.17
C LEU A 130 -12.47 8.94 10.25
N THR A 131 -11.48 8.18 10.68
CA THR A 131 -11.64 7.15 11.72
C THR A 131 -10.29 6.79 12.32
N ALA A 132 -10.29 6.22 13.51
CA ALA A 132 -9.08 5.70 14.14
C ALA A 132 -9.29 4.33 14.80
N ILE A 133 -8.18 3.62 15.01
CA ILE A 133 -8.04 2.43 15.85
C ILE A 133 -6.81 2.67 16.72
N GLU A 134 -7.00 2.65 18.05
CA GLU A 134 -5.90 2.74 19.02
C GLU A 134 -5.88 1.47 19.85
N VAL A 135 -4.72 0.82 19.93
CA VAL A 135 -4.51 -0.41 20.70
C VAL A 135 -3.45 -0.19 21.76
N ALA A 136 -3.73 -0.64 22.97
CA ALA A 136 -2.76 -0.70 24.07
C ALA A 136 -3.00 -1.93 24.94
N ILE A 137 -2.13 -2.12 25.92
CA ILE A 137 -2.19 -3.22 26.87
C ILE A 137 -3.02 -2.85 28.10
N ASP A 138 -3.99 -3.69 28.44
CA ASP A 138 -4.80 -3.54 29.65
C ASP A 138 -4.04 -3.99 30.91
N LYS A 139 -4.66 -3.79 32.08
CA LYS A 139 -4.11 -4.22 33.37
C LYS A 139 -3.87 -5.73 33.50
N ASN A 140 -4.45 -6.55 32.62
CA ASN A 140 -4.28 -8.00 32.59
C ASN A 140 -3.20 -8.43 31.57
N GLY A 141 -2.50 -7.49 30.95
CA GLY A 141 -1.48 -7.78 29.94
C GLY A 141 -2.06 -8.12 28.57
N GLN A 142 -3.34 -7.81 28.31
CA GLN A 142 -4.03 -8.13 27.06
C GLN A 142 -4.16 -6.91 26.15
N PRO A 143 -3.97 -7.05 24.83
CA PRO A 143 -4.21 -5.96 23.92
C PRO A 143 -5.71 -5.70 23.77
N VAL A 144 -6.10 -4.45 23.94
CA VAL A 144 -7.47 -3.95 23.85
C VAL A 144 -7.52 -2.69 22.99
N ALA A 145 -8.67 -2.45 22.36
CA ALA A 145 -8.89 -1.17 21.68
C ALA A 145 -9.23 -0.12 22.73
N ILE A 146 -8.52 1.01 22.73
CA ILE A 146 -8.88 2.18 23.53
C ILE A 146 -9.88 3.00 22.73
N THR A 147 -10.88 3.56 23.40
CA THR A 147 -11.81 4.52 22.78
C THR A 147 -11.05 5.81 22.47
N PRO A 148 -10.88 6.19 21.18
CA PRO A 148 -10.25 7.45 20.83
C PRO A 148 -11.05 8.64 21.37
N ALA A 149 -10.38 9.74 21.67
CA ALA A 149 -11.04 10.96 22.17
C ALA A 149 -12.16 11.47 21.24
N ASN A 150 -12.04 11.19 19.94
CA ASN A 150 -12.98 11.61 18.89
C ASN A 150 -13.96 10.51 18.45
N GLU A 151 -14.13 9.41 19.19
CA GLU A 151 -14.96 8.27 18.74
C GLU A 151 -16.40 8.68 18.35
N ALA A 152 -17.00 9.64 19.07
CA ALA A 152 -18.33 10.15 18.76
C ALA A 152 -18.40 10.80 17.36
N LYS A 153 -17.30 11.40 16.88
CA LYS A 153 -17.19 11.97 15.54
C LYS A 153 -17.17 10.86 14.47
N TYR A 154 -16.50 9.74 14.76
CA TYR A 154 -16.33 8.64 13.81
C TYR A 154 -17.62 7.82 13.64
N ALA A 155 -18.49 7.79 14.64
CA ALA A 155 -19.72 6.99 14.65
C ALA A 155 -20.69 7.28 13.48
N ALA A 156 -20.58 8.46 12.85
CA ALA A 156 -21.41 8.82 11.69
C ALA A 156 -21.03 8.05 10.41
N ILE A 157 -19.77 7.63 10.28
CA ILE A 157 -19.24 7.00 9.05
C ILE A 157 -18.53 5.67 9.30
N SER A 158 -18.34 5.27 10.56
CA SER A 158 -17.60 4.06 10.93
C SER A 158 -18.34 3.19 11.94
N THR A 159 -18.17 1.87 11.83
CA THR A 159 -18.65 0.91 12.83
C THR A 159 -17.74 0.91 14.06
N PRO A 160 -18.16 0.38 15.23
CA PRO A 160 -17.25 0.15 16.35
C PRO A 160 -16.06 -0.76 15.98
N VAL A 161 -14.96 -0.63 16.73
CA VAL A 161 -13.79 -1.52 16.57
C VAL A 161 -14.13 -2.92 17.09
N VAL A 162 -13.88 -3.92 16.26
CA VAL A 162 -14.02 -5.34 16.59
C VAL A 162 -12.64 -5.95 16.78
N ARG A 163 -12.49 -6.74 17.85
CA ARG A 163 -11.26 -7.49 18.17
C ARG A 163 -11.46 -8.96 17.85
N HIS A 164 -10.52 -9.54 17.11
CA HIS A 164 -10.43 -10.97 16.84
C HIS A 164 -9.06 -11.50 17.23
N VAL A 165 -9.02 -12.66 17.89
CA VAL A 165 -7.77 -13.42 18.05
C VAL A 165 -7.61 -14.30 16.82
N ILE A 166 -6.48 -14.19 16.14
CA ILE A 166 -6.18 -14.94 14.91
C ILE A 166 -4.81 -15.61 15.04
N GLN A 167 -4.62 -16.67 14.26
CA GLN A 167 -3.30 -17.25 14.05
C GLN A 167 -2.63 -16.56 12.86
N ALA A 168 -1.35 -16.22 13.00
CA ALA A 168 -0.57 -15.68 11.91
C ALA A 168 -0.44 -16.70 10.77
N GLU A 169 -0.23 -16.19 9.57
CA GLU A 169 0.06 -17.03 8.41
C GLU A 169 1.35 -17.85 8.63
N ASN A 170 1.23 -19.18 8.60
CA ASN A 170 2.38 -20.08 8.69
C ASN A 170 3.21 -20.07 7.41
N VAL A 171 4.50 -20.37 7.56
CA VAL A 171 5.45 -20.57 6.46
C VAL A 171 6.04 -21.98 6.51
N GLU A 172 6.50 -22.44 5.35
CA GLU A 172 7.15 -23.73 5.15
C GLU A 172 8.61 -23.49 4.77
N ALA A 173 9.56 -24.19 5.38
CA ALA A 173 10.97 -24.08 4.99
C ALA A 173 11.24 -24.82 3.67
N GLY A 174 12.27 -24.41 2.93
CA GLY A 174 12.72 -25.12 1.72
C GLY A 174 12.20 -24.58 0.39
N HIS A 175 11.35 -23.55 0.41
CA HIS A 175 10.82 -22.89 -0.79
C HIS A 175 11.62 -21.64 -1.21
N LYS A 176 12.80 -21.43 -0.62
CA LYS A 176 13.80 -20.45 -1.04
C LYS A 176 15.19 -20.89 -0.57
N ASP A 177 16.22 -20.33 -1.20
CA ASP A 177 17.61 -20.60 -0.85
C ASP A 177 17.87 -20.41 0.64
N LYS A 178 18.52 -21.41 1.25
CA LYS A 178 18.72 -21.51 2.70
C LYS A 178 19.39 -20.27 3.30
N LYS A 179 20.32 -19.64 2.58
CA LYS A 179 21.02 -18.42 3.03
C LYS A 179 20.08 -17.22 3.24
N PHE A 180 18.97 -17.17 2.50
CA PHE A 180 17.95 -16.12 2.60
C PHE A 180 16.76 -16.50 3.46
N PHE A 181 16.67 -17.76 3.93
CA PHE A 181 15.60 -18.17 4.83
C PHE A 181 15.85 -17.65 6.25
N LYS A 182 14.90 -16.89 6.79
CA LYS A 182 14.96 -16.35 8.14
C LYS A 182 13.84 -16.98 8.97
N SER A 183 14.15 -18.08 9.67
CA SER A 183 13.18 -18.89 10.44
C SER A 183 12.35 -18.10 11.46
N ARG A 184 12.87 -16.98 11.97
CA ARG A 184 12.18 -16.11 12.94
C ARG A 184 11.35 -14.99 12.30
N LYS A 185 11.40 -14.81 10.99
CA LYS A 185 10.66 -13.73 10.31
C LYS A 185 9.15 -14.00 10.34
N PHE A 186 8.75 -15.26 10.26
CA PHE A 186 7.37 -15.73 10.40
C PHE A 186 7.32 -16.83 11.47
N PRO A 187 7.18 -16.47 12.75
CA PRO A 187 7.16 -17.45 13.82
C PRO A 187 5.96 -18.39 13.70
N LEU A 188 6.20 -19.69 13.91
CA LEU A 188 5.15 -20.70 13.93
C LEU A 188 4.18 -20.45 15.08
N ASN A 189 2.89 -20.68 14.83
CA ASN A 189 1.79 -20.53 15.81
C ASN A 189 1.67 -19.13 16.44
N MET A 190 2.24 -18.11 15.78
CA MET A 190 2.18 -16.75 16.27
C MET A 190 0.72 -16.31 16.42
N THR A 191 0.33 -15.98 17.65
CA THR A 191 -0.99 -15.42 17.91
C THR A 191 -0.96 -13.92 17.66
N LEU A 192 -1.95 -13.44 16.90
CA LEU A 192 -2.16 -12.03 16.59
C LEU A 192 -3.54 -11.60 17.05
N TYR A 193 -3.67 -10.32 17.35
CA TYR A 193 -4.93 -9.68 17.70
C TYR A 193 -5.27 -8.69 16.59
N ARG A 194 -6.28 -9.01 15.79
CA ARG A 194 -6.77 -8.13 14.74
C ARG A 194 -7.82 -7.19 15.31
N PHE A 195 -7.60 -5.90 15.10
CA PHE A 195 -8.55 -4.85 15.39
C PHE A 195 -9.02 -4.26 14.08
N SER A 196 -10.32 -4.27 13.82
CA SER A 196 -10.89 -3.83 12.55
C SER A 196 -12.16 -3.03 12.75
N ARG A 197 -12.46 -2.15 11.79
CA ARG A 197 -13.76 -1.50 11.67
C ARG A 197 -14.04 -1.18 10.21
N ASN A 198 -15.32 -1.08 9.86
CA ASN A 198 -15.74 -0.60 8.56
C ASN A 198 -15.90 0.92 8.59
N VAL A 199 -15.59 1.55 7.47
CA VAL A 199 -15.73 2.99 7.24
C VAL A 199 -16.33 3.24 5.86
N LYS A 200 -17.27 4.18 5.77
CA LYS A 200 -17.88 4.60 4.51
C LYS A 200 -17.11 5.76 3.90
N ILE A 201 -16.62 5.58 2.67
CA ILE A 201 -15.80 6.52 1.93
C ILE A 201 -16.51 6.99 0.66
N SER A 202 -16.29 8.25 0.29
CA SER A 202 -16.80 8.84 -0.96
C SER A 202 -15.79 9.81 -1.57
N GLY A 203 -15.86 9.99 -2.89
CA GLY A 203 -15.02 10.92 -3.64
C GLY A 203 -13.67 10.35 -4.06
N LEU A 204 -13.50 9.03 -4.02
CA LEU A 204 -12.35 8.34 -4.60
C LEU A 204 -12.48 8.27 -6.14
N PRO A 205 -11.35 8.22 -6.89
CA PRO A 205 -11.41 7.86 -8.30
C PRO A 205 -11.94 6.43 -8.46
N GLU A 206 -12.52 6.11 -9.62
CA GLU A 206 -12.84 4.72 -9.96
C GLU A 206 -11.54 4.00 -10.36
N TRP A 207 -11.12 3.01 -9.57
CA TRP A 207 -9.99 2.16 -9.95
C TRP A 207 -10.43 1.08 -10.94
N GLU A 208 -9.55 0.71 -11.88
CA GLU A 208 -9.87 -0.32 -12.87
C GLU A 208 -10.16 -1.70 -12.24
N TRP A 209 -9.54 -1.99 -11.10
CA TRP A 209 -9.76 -3.25 -10.37
C TRP A 209 -11.12 -3.34 -9.68
N GLU A 210 -11.86 -2.23 -9.52
CA GLU A 210 -13.14 -2.23 -8.79
C GLU A 210 -14.18 -3.15 -9.45
N LYS A 211 -14.13 -3.24 -10.79
CA LYS A 211 -15.04 -4.05 -11.62
C LYS A 211 -14.42 -5.38 -12.03
N ALA A 212 -13.29 -5.77 -11.44
CA ALA A 212 -12.61 -7.02 -11.75
C ALA A 212 -13.47 -8.22 -11.34
N THR A 213 -13.38 -9.29 -12.13
CA THR A 213 -13.99 -10.58 -11.79
C THR A 213 -13.29 -11.14 -10.54
N PRO A 214 -14.03 -11.55 -9.49
CA PRO A 214 -13.42 -12.13 -8.31
C PRO A 214 -12.60 -13.40 -8.62
N TYR A 215 -11.38 -13.44 -8.09
CA TYR A 215 -10.52 -14.61 -8.10
C TYR A 215 -10.96 -15.60 -7.01
N THR A 216 -11.16 -16.85 -7.40
CA THR A 216 -11.58 -17.95 -6.51
C THR A 216 -10.64 -19.15 -6.59
N ASP A 217 -9.50 -19.01 -7.28
CA ASP A 217 -8.48 -20.04 -7.47
C ASP A 217 -8.96 -21.29 -8.24
N THR A 218 -9.78 -21.12 -9.28
CA THR A 218 -10.07 -22.24 -10.19
C THR A 218 -8.81 -22.63 -10.97
N PRO A 219 -8.70 -23.88 -11.48
CA PRO A 219 -7.54 -24.31 -12.28
C PRO A 219 -7.24 -23.36 -13.46
N GLU A 220 -8.26 -22.87 -14.14
CA GLU A 220 -8.15 -21.94 -15.27
C GLU A 220 -7.63 -20.57 -14.81
N GLN A 221 -8.19 -20.02 -13.74
CA GLN A 221 -7.72 -18.76 -13.16
C GLN A 221 -6.28 -18.87 -12.66
N ARG A 222 -5.91 -19.99 -12.03
CA ARG A 222 -4.53 -20.27 -11.61
C ARG A 222 -3.58 -20.29 -12.79
N GLN A 223 -3.91 -21.03 -13.84
CA GLN A 223 -3.07 -21.12 -15.03
C GLN A 223 -2.87 -19.74 -15.68
N GLN A 224 -3.95 -18.96 -15.81
CA GLN A 224 -3.88 -17.61 -16.35
C GLN A 224 -3.05 -16.65 -15.48
N LEU A 225 -3.17 -16.74 -14.15
CA LEU A 225 -2.35 -15.95 -13.22
C LEU A 225 -0.87 -16.32 -13.34
N GLN A 226 -0.55 -17.61 -13.42
CA GLN A 226 0.82 -18.09 -13.64
C GLN A 226 1.38 -17.60 -14.98
N GLN A 227 0.58 -17.57 -16.04
CA GLN A 227 0.98 -17.00 -17.34
C GLN A 227 1.27 -15.50 -17.23
N ALA A 228 0.48 -14.73 -16.47
CA ALA A 228 0.74 -13.32 -16.23
C ALA A 228 2.06 -13.09 -15.48
N TYR A 229 2.34 -13.88 -14.44
CA TYR A 229 3.65 -13.86 -13.76
C TYR A 229 4.79 -14.23 -14.71
N MET A 230 4.62 -15.25 -15.54
CA MET A 230 5.64 -15.66 -16.52
C MET A 230 5.94 -14.55 -17.53
N ALA A 231 4.92 -13.82 -18.00
CA ALA A 231 5.10 -12.70 -18.91
C ALA A 231 5.91 -11.55 -18.28
N VAL A 232 5.69 -11.26 -16.98
CA VAL A 232 6.49 -10.28 -16.24
C VAL A 232 7.92 -10.78 -16.02
N TRP A 233 8.07 -12.04 -15.63
CA TRP A 233 9.37 -12.67 -15.43
C TRP A 233 10.22 -12.64 -16.71
N GLN A 234 9.61 -12.94 -17.85
CA GLN A 234 10.28 -12.90 -19.16
C GLN A 234 10.73 -11.49 -19.53
N ALA A 235 9.91 -10.47 -19.27
CA ALA A 235 10.28 -9.08 -19.53
C ALA A 235 11.47 -8.64 -18.65
N TYR A 236 11.49 -9.01 -17.36
CA TYR A 236 12.67 -8.79 -16.52
C TYR A 236 13.90 -9.55 -17.03
N ASN A 237 13.75 -10.83 -17.37
CA ASN A 237 14.85 -11.66 -17.86
C ASN A 237 15.44 -11.14 -19.19
N ALA A 238 14.60 -10.58 -20.06
CA ALA A 238 15.00 -9.95 -21.32
C ALA A 238 15.49 -8.50 -21.14
N LYS A 239 15.41 -7.95 -19.93
CA LYS A 239 15.66 -6.52 -19.64
C LYS A 239 14.81 -5.58 -20.50
N ASP A 240 13.59 -6.00 -20.82
CA ASP A 240 12.66 -5.24 -21.66
C ASP A 240 11.85 -4.24 -20.81
N ILE A 241 12.49 -3.10 -20.55
CA ILE A 241 11.92 -1.99 -19.77
C ILE A 241 10.61 -1.47 -20.36
N ASN A 242 10.49 -1.45 -21.69
CA ASN A 242 9.28 -0.95 -22.35
C ASN A 242 8.09 -1.87 -22.09
N THR A 243 8.30 -3.18 -22.18
CA THR A 243 7.28 -4.17 -21.85
C THR A 243 6.92 -4.11 -20.36
N LEU A 244 7.91 -3.97 -19.46
CA LEU A 244 7.64 -3.83 -18.02
C LEU A 244 6.77 -2.60 -17.71
N ARG A 245 7.12 -1.44 -18.27
CA ARG A 245 6.33 -0.21 -18.12
C ARG A 245 4.91 -0.37 -18.67
N ALA A 246 4.76 -1.01 -19.83
CA ALA A 246 3.46 -1.27 -20.44
C ALA A 246 2.59 -2.21 -19.59
N GLN A 247 3.18 -3.27 -19.02
CA GLN A 247 2.50 -4.22 -18.14
C GLN A 247 2.05 -3.58 -16.81
N GLN A 248 2.76 -2.56 -16.33
CA GLN A 248 2.44 -1.84 -15.10
C GLN A 248 1.54 -0.61 -15.30
N LYS A 249 1.11 -0.28 -16.53
CA LYS A 249 0.41 0.97 -16.84
C LYS A 249 -0.77 1.31 -15.92
N ILE A 250 -1.59 0.31 -15.57
CA ILE A 250 -2.74 0.51 -14.67
C ILE A 250 -2.25 0.83 -13.24
N ALA A 251 -1.28 0.08 -12.73
CA ALA A 251 -0.66 0.32 -11.43
C ALA A 251 0.02 1.70 -11.36
N LEU A 252 0.81 2.07 -12.38
CA LEU A 252 1.50 3.36 -12.44
C LEU A 252 0.50 4.53 -12.42
N LYS A 253 -0.60 4.44 -13.18
CA LYS A 253 -1.66 5.46 -13.15
C LYS A 253 -2.31 5.57 -11.77
N ALA A 254 -2.51 4.44 -11.09
CA ALA A 254 -3.09 4.43 -9.75
C ALA A 254 -2.16 5.09 -8.73
N TRP A 255 -0.87 4.71 -8.74
CA TRP A 255 0.15 5.32 -7.89
C TRP A 255 0.33 6.81 -8.18
N ALA A 256 0.39 7.21 -9.46
CA ALA A 256 0.51 8.61 -9.88
C ALA A 256 -0.62 9.47 -9.32
N TRP A 257 -1.84 8.93 -9.33
CA TRP A 257 -2.98 9.62 -8.72
C TRP A 257 -2.82 9.76 -7.21
N ALA A 258 -2.35 8.71 -6.52
CA ALA A 258 -2.28 8.64 -5.06
C ALA A 258 -1.07 9.36 -4.45
N THR A 259 -0.01 9.60 -5.22
CA THR A 259 1.21 10.31 -4.77
C THR A 259 1.36 11.72 -5.35
N ASP A 260 0.56 12.06 -6.36
CA ASP A 260 0.70 13.31 -7.15
C ASP A 260 2.02 13.39 -7.94
N GLU A 261 2.57 12.23 -8.28
CA GLU A 261 3.77 12.10 -9.10
C GLU A 261 3.42 11.70 -10.54
N SER A 262 4.40 11.76 -11.44
CA SER A 262 4.22 11.23 -12.78
C SER A 262 4.39 9.70 -12.79
N GLU A 263 3.70 9.02 -13.72
CA GLU A 263 3.90 7.59 -13.97
C GLU A 263 5.38 7.25 -14.24
N GLU A 264 6.12 8.18 -14.86
CA GLU A 264 7.54 8.03 -15.14
C GLU A 264 8.41 8.07 -13.89
N SER A 265 8.15 9.02 -12.98
CA SER A 265 8.87 9.13 -11.71
C SER A 265 8.66 7.88 -10.87
N ILE A 266 7.41 7.43 -10.74
CA ILE A 266 7.07 6.22 -9.97
C ILE A 266 7.76 4.98 -10.55
N PHE A 267 7.79 4.85 -11.88
CA PHE A 267 8.43 3.71 -12.52
C PHE A 267 9.96 3.74 -12.34
N ALA A 268 10.57 4.92 -12.45
CA ALA A 268 12.02 5.10 -12.29
C ALA A 268 12.50 4.90 -10.84
N ASP A 269 11.66 5.20 -9.85
CA ASP A 269 11.97 5.06 -8.42
C ASP A 269 11.89 3.61 -7.90
N GLN A 270 11.39 2.66 -8.71
CA GLN A 270 11.39 1.25 -8.32
C GLN A 270 12.82 0.72 -8.28
N SER A 271 13.25 0.12 -7.17
CA SER A 271 14.58 -0.49 -7.07
C SER A 271 14.86 -1.51 -8.18
N ALA A 272 13.83 -2.24 -8.61
CA ALA A 272 13.95 -3.18 -9.72
C ALA A 272 14.37 -2.53 -11.05
N TYR A 273 14.13 -1.22 -11.22
CA TYR A 273 14.59 -0.45 -12.37
C TYR A 273 16.11 -0.21 -12.36
N SER A 274 16.73 0.01 -11.18
CA SER A 274 18.19 0.03 -11.07
C SER A 274 18.76 -1.38 -11.14
N ASP A 275 18.21 -2.32 -10.38
CA ASP A 275 18.78 -3.66 -10.21
C ASP A 275 18.88 -4.45 -11.52
N ILE A 276 17.93 -4.27 -12.44
CA ILE A 276 17.93 -4.96 -13.75
C ILE A 276 19.14 -4.58 -14.62
N ASN A 277 19.74 -3.42 -14.38
CA ASN A 277 20.91 -2.94 -15.10
C ASN A 277 22.23 -3.46 -14.51
N GLU A 278 22.19 -4.09 -13.34
CA GLU A 278 23.36 -4.72 -12.73
C GLU A 278 23.92 -5.84 -13.61
N LYS A 279 25.25 -5.93 -13.68
CA LYS A 279 25.94 -6.97 -14.46
C LYS A 279 25.67 -8.36 -13.92
N SER A 280 25.50 -8.45 -12.60
CA SER A 280 25.23 -9.68 -11.84
C SER A 280 23.74 -10.05 -11.82
N PHE A 281 22.87 -9.20 -12.38
CA PHE A 281 21.41 -9.42 -12.40
C PHE A 281 21.06 -10.77 -13.02
N LYS A 282 20.27 -11.56 -12.29
CA LYS A 282 19.81 -12.87 -12.73
C LYS A 282 18.45 -13.21 -12.15
N MET A 283 17.46 -13.39 -13.02
CA MET A 283 16.15 -13.90 -12.62
C MET A 283 16.26 -15.32 -12.03
N ILE A 284 15.49 -15.58 -10.97
CA ILE A 284 15.37 -16.91 -10.38
C ILE A 284 14.29 -17.68 -11.16
N PRO A 285 14.58 -18.88 -11.70
CA PRO A 285 13.57 -19.70 -12.35
C PRO A 285 12.37 -19.98 -11.45
N ILE A 286 11.16 -19.89 -12.00
CA ILE A 286 9.94 -20.09 -11.22
C ILE A 286 9.69 -21.58 -11.02
N ASN A 287 9.64 -22.01 -9.76
CA ASN A 287 9.03 -23.27 -9.36
C ASN A 287 7.66 -22.96 -8.74
N TRP A 288 6.57 -23.35 -9.40
CA TRP A 288 5.23 -23.00 -8.97
C TRP A 288 4.82 -23.61 -7.63
N ASP A 289 5.42 -24.74 -7.25
CA ASP A 289 5.15 -25.40 -5.97
C ASP A 289 5.67 -24.61 -4.76
N ASP A 290 6.54 -23.63 -4.99
CA ASP A 290 7.07 -22.75 -3.95
C ASP A 290 6.11 -21.62 -3.55
N TYR A 291 4.99 -21.48 -4.26
CA TYR A 291 4.08 -20.34 -4.10
C TYR A 291 2.66 -20.78 -3.77
N ARG A 292 1.98 -19.95 -2.97
CA ARG A 292 0.55 -20.05 -2.68
C ARG A 292 -0.13 -18.73 -3.00
N VAL A 293 -1.46 -18.75 -3.15
CA VAL A 293 -2.22 -17.53 -3.41
C VAL A 293 -2.54 -16.75 -2.15
N LYS A 294 -2.51 -15.44 -2.27
CA LYS A 294 -3.11 -14.49 -1.34
C LYS A 294 -4.21 -13.72 -2.06
N ILE A 295 -5.45 -13.94 -1.62
CA ILE A 295 -6.66 -13.30 -2.14
C ILE A 295 -7.02 -12.13 -1.23
N MET A 296 -7.25 -10.96 -1.80
CA MET A 296 -7.50 -9.71 -1.06
C MET A 296 -8.64 -8.94 -1.73
N ASN A 297 -9.15 -7.91 -1.05
CA ASN A 297 -10.14 -6.99 -1.59
C ASN A 297 -11.36 -7.73 -2.20
N GLN A 298 -11.93 -8.66 -1.43
CA GLN A 298 -13.08 -9.49 -1.83
C GLN A 298 -12.86 -10.29 -3.13
N GLY A 299 -11.62 -10.73 -3.39
CA GLY A 299 -11.27 -11.50 -4.58
C GLY A 299 -10.87 -10.64 -5.78
N ARG A 300 -11.03 -9.32 -5.73
CA ARG A 300 -10.69 -8.43 -6.84
C ARG A 300 -9.18 -8.20 -6.97
N MET A 301 -8.42 -8.49 -5.91
CA MET A 301 -6.96 -8.42 -5.91
C MET A 301 -6.36 -9.76 -5.51
N VAL A 302 -5.32 -10.18 -6.23
CA VAL A 302 -4.65 -11.47 -6.00
C VAL A 302 -3.15 -11.34 -6.23
N ARG A 303 -2.35 -12.08 -5.45
CA ARG A 303 -0.92 -12.28 -5.72
C ARG A 303 -0.47 -13.66 -5.29
N LEU A 304 0.63 -14.13 -5.86
CA LEU A 304 1.36 -15.32 -5.41
C LEU A 304 2.44 -14.92 -4.42
N VAL A 305 2.48 -15.61 -3.27
CA VAL A 305 3.47 -15.41 -2.21
C VAL A 305 4.26 -16.69 -1.97
N ASN A 306 5.55 -16.55 -1.73
CA ASN A 306 6.43 -17.69 -1.48
C ASN A 306 6.10 -18.32 -0.12
N LYS A 307 6.05 -19.65 -0.06
CA LYS A 307 5.69 -20.40 1.15
C LYS A 307 6.70 -20.23 2.30
N SER A 308 7.96 -19.90 2.02
CA SER A 308 8.99 -19.64 3.05
C SER A 308 9.10 -18.18 3.49
N ASP A 309 8.64 -17.24 2.67
CA ASP A 309 8.69 -15.79 2.97
C ASP A 309 7.57 -15.08 2.23
N LEU A 310 6.49 -14.74 2.95
CA LEU A 310 5.26 -14.23 2.36
C LEU A 310 5.39 -12.85 1.68
N LYS A 311 6.57 -12.21 1.79
CA LYS A 311 6.92 -10.98 1.07
C LYS A 311 7.47 -11.26 -0.33
N ASN A 312 7.97 -12.46 -0.60
CA ASN A 312 8.56 -12.82 -1.88
C ASN A 312 7.50 -13.29 -2.87
N SER A 313 7.70 -12.95 -4.15
CA SER A 313 6.84 -13.36 -5.26
C SER A 313 7.61 -14.18 -6.29
N PRO A 314 6.93 -14.79 -7.28
CA PRO A 314 7.56 -15.43 -8.43
C PRO A 314 8.52 -14.52 -9.23
N ILE A 315 8.37 -13.19 -9.12
CA ILE A 315 9.28 -12.21 -9.71
C ILE A 315 10.38 -11.92 -8.70
N SER A 316 11.33 -12.85 -8.59
CA SER A 316 12.51 -12.73 -7.73
C SER A 316 13.79 -12.89 -8.55
N TYR A 317 14.84 -12.19 -8.14
CA TYR A 317 16.14 -12.17 -8.82
C TYR A 317 17.29 -12.03 -7.83
N TYR A 318 18.47 -12.35 -8.32
CA TYR A 318 19.74 -12.09 -7.66
C TYR A 318 20.46 -10.94 -8.34
N TYR A 319 21.14 -10.13 -7.55
CA TYR A 319 22.23 -9.27 -7.99
C TYR A 319 23.32 -9.29 -6.90
N VAL A 320 24.49 -8.76 -7.22
CA VAL A 320 25.60 -8.56 -6.30
C VAL A 320 25.65 -7.07 -6.00
N ASP A 321 25.53 -6.72 -4.72
CA ASP A 321 25.69 -5.34 -4.27
C ASP A 321 27.15 -4.91 -4.46
N GLU A 322 27.37 -3.77 -5.11
CA GLU A 322 28.73 -3.29 -5.41
C GLU A 322 29.47 -2.78 -4.17
N GLU A 323 28.76 -2.40 -3.10
CA GLU A 323 29.37 -1.84 -1.89
C GLU A 323 30.05 -2.92 -1.04
N ASP A 324 29.41 -4.08 -0.86
CA ASP A 324 29.90 -5.16 0.01
C ASP A 324 30.20 -6.48 -0.72
N GLY A 325 29.84 -6.59 -2.01
CA GLY A 325 30.05 -7.78 -2.82
C GLY A 325 29.11 -8.95 -2.47
N GLU A 326 28.08 -8.71 -1.64
CA GLU A 326 27.14 -9.75 -1.22
C GLU A 326 26.08 -10.03 -2.28
N THR A 327 25.68 -11.30 -2.38
CA THR A 327 24.54 -11.66 -3.25
C THR A 327 23.24 -11.29 -2.55
N VAL A 328 22.49 -10.38 -3.14
CA VAL A 328 21.18 -9.95 -2.68
C VAL A 328 20.08 -10.75 -3.38
N LEU A 329 19.08 -11.21 -2.60
CA LEU A 329 17.79 -11.68 -3.13
C LEU A 329 16.81 -10.52 -3.08
N ALA A 330 16.39 -10.05 -4.25
CA ALA A 330 15.35 -9.04 -4.39
C ALA A 330 14.11 -9.62 -5.09
N THR A 331 12.98 -8.93 -4.92
CA THR A 331 11.69 -9.38 -5.44
C THR A 331 10.79 -8.19 -5.73
N VAL A 332 10.03 -8.29 -6.82
CA VAL A 332 8.90 -7.41 -7.10
C VAL A 332 7.64 -8.18 -6.76
N ALA A 333 6.71 -7.60 -6.02
CA ALA A 333 5.53 -8.30 -5.51
C ALA A 333 4.22 -7.70 -6.06
N PRO A 334 3.99 -7.77 -7.39
CA PRO A 334 2.85 -7.12 -8.01
C PRO A 334 1.53 -7.73 -7.54
N ILE A 335 0.51 -6.89 -7.44
CA ILE A 335 -0.87 -7.32 -7.21
C ILE A 335 -1.62 -7.32 -8.55
N PHE A 336 -2.30 -8.41 -8.84
CA PHE A 336 -3.07 -8.59 -10.06
C PHE A 336 -4.58 -8.53 -9.82
N SER A 337 -5.31 -8.17 -10.87
CA SER A 337 -6.77 -8.29 -10.96
C SER A 337 -7.18 -8.94 -12.27
N LEU A 338 -8.27 -9.71 -12.25
CA LEU A 338 -8.84 -10.33 -13.45
C LEU A 338 -9.80 -9.33 -14.13
N ILE A 339 -9.30 -8.57 -15.09
CA ILE A 339 -10.03 -7.53 -15.82
C ILE A 339 -10.20 -7.98 -17.26
N ASN A 340 -11.44 -7.98 -17.77
CA ASN A 340 -11.77 -8.39 -19.14
C ASN A 340 -11.17 -9.76 -19.54
N GLY A 341 -11.19 -10.72 -18.60
CA GLY A 341 -10.67 -12.08 -18.81
C GLY A 341 -9.15 -12.20 -18.82
N ARG A 342 -8.41 -11.17 -18.38
CA ARG A 342 -6.93 -11.20 -18.29
C ARG A 342 -6.46 -10.69 -16.93
N PHE A 343 -5.37 -11.26 -16.42
CA PHE A 343 -4.70 -10.72 -15.25
C PHE A 343 -3.82 -9.53 -15.63
N VAL A 344 -4.02 -8.41 -14.96
CA VAL A 344 -3.26 -7.17 -15.15
C VAL A 344 -2.71 -6.68 -13.81
N GLN A 345 -1.54 -6.04 -13.82
CA GLN A 345 -0.94 -5.47 -12.61
C GLN A 345 -1.69 -4.20 -12.24
N VAL A 346 -2.19 -4.14 -11.00
CA VAL A 346 -3.03 -3.02 -10.53
C VAL A 346 -2.40 -2.24 -9.39
N ILE A 347 -1.43 -2.81 -8.66
CA ILE A 347 -0.64 -2.15 -7.61
C ILE A 347 0.79 -2.70 -7.58
#